data_AF-A0A813H3L7-F1
#
_entry.id   AF-A0A813H3L7-F1
#
_cell.length_a   1.000
_cell.length_b   1.000
_cell.length_c   1.000
_cell.angle_alpha   90.00
_cell.angle_beta   90.00
_cell.angle_gamma   90.00
#
_symmetry.space_group_name_H-M   'P 1'
#
loop_
_entity.id
_entity.type
_entity.pdbx_description
1 polymer ?
#
loop_
_entity_poly.entity_id
_entity_poly.type
_entity_poly.pdbx_seq_one_letter_code
_entity_poly.pdbx_strand_id
1 'polypeptide(L)'
;MAEGHLSGSAALYSGRLIIRGDTMVAMEFGSLLESVWPKPKAPPRSAAAISKEDRDTLHVQKVCLGLLLLLLLVVGFLVLSSPASKERNGPPHLEKVARMQSGMVLDKYPNLKPLMSFNSRITSKLQDARKFKALPTDVFLVDFMGGGSHLLSQMAHGLLSNGSLAFSDIAEVVPWIEAAHSVGQAVDGPQAFSPRLFSSHHLRPQLPEKARYVFLVREPMDVLASQWLQYSNGTWAQYGGVENAHVTLELFAAAVFAHKSSDGFWKHLLSWYHCCWHDPDVLWLAYEDLVEQPAASIAKLAEFLRIDDLGPELFSLVEAQTTQQFMLEHASYFDDHFVLHKLSPGFQELPWGSSQHVQPAAEMVKVGHDDVPLLVNARWSGLVTPATGLHSYSDLRAAIERRQGTPLGESIAAPGGGLPATAALRATRGVGGTGSFSPSSSWPLFLSVLGVACFAFRVAFWGLSLAQLRAVVVFKCRRALMGKRQDPSLI
;
A
#
# COMPACT_ATOMS: atom_id res chain seq x y z
N MET A 1 -36.74 -27.40 -18.08
CA MET A 1 -35.84 -26.55 -18.89
C MET A 1 -35.87 -25.16 -18.27
N ALA A 2 -34.82 -24.56 -17.73
CA ALA A 2 -33.45 -24.97 -17.48
C ALA A 2 -32.95 -24.12 -16.28
N GLU A 3 -32.12 -24.72 -15.44
CA GLU A 3 -31.26 -24.02 -14.50
C GLU A 3 -30.25 -23.15 -15.26
N GLY A 4 -29.84 -22.02 -14.69
CA GLY A 4 -28.85 -21.12 -15.29
C GLY A 4 -28.19 -20.22 -14.24
N HIS A 5 -26.97 -20.60 -13.86
CA HIS A 5 -25.99 -19.89 -13.04
C HIS A 5 -25.38 -18.65 -13.74
N LEU A 6 -24.55 -17.94 -12.96
CA LEU A 6 -23.51 -16.93 -13.32
C LEU A 6 -24.02 -15.48 -13.38
N SER A 7 -23.27 -14.44 -13.02
CA SER A 7 -21.92 -14.28 -12.45
C SER A 7 -21.77 -12.77 -12.23
N GLY A 8 -21.10 -12.35 -11.16
CA GLY A 8 -20.74 -10.95 -10.95
C GLY A 8 -19.73 -10.50 -11.99
N SER A 9 -20.17 -9.82 -13.05
CA SER A 9 -19.27 -9.14 -14.00
C SER A 9 -20.05 -8.32 -15.05
N ALA A 10 -20.63 -7.18 -14.66
CA ALA A 10 -21.04 -6.14 -15.63
C ALA A 10 -21.26 -4.72 -15.05
N ALA A 11 -21.29 -4.53 -13.72
CA ALA A 11 -21.63 -3.22 -13.13
C ALA A 11 -20.46 -2.23 -13.00
N LEU A 12 -19.24 -2.63 -13.38
CA LEU A 12 -18.01 -1.83 -13.14
C LEU A 12 -17.62 -0.86 -14.28
N TYR A 13 -18.40 -0.73 -15.36
CA TYR A 13 -17.94 0.02 -16.55
C TYR A 13 -18.74 1.27 -16.97
N SER A 14 -19.74 1.75 -16.23
CA SER A 14 -20.51 2.95 -16.66
C SER A 14 -20.72 4.05 -15.61
N GLY A 15 -20.11 3.97 -14.42
CA GLY A 15 -20.10 5.09 -13.46
C GLY A 15 -21.49 5.60 -13.02
N ARG A 16 -22.55 4.83 -13.25
CA ARG A 16 -23.90 5.12 -12.75
C ARG A 16 -24.40 3.93 -11.94
N LEU A 17 -24.40 4.09 -10.62
CA LEU A 17 -25.21 3.25 -9.74
C LEU A 17 -26.68 3.68 -9.95
N ILE A 18 -27.37 3.03 -10.89
CA ILE A 18 -28.84 3.09 -10.93
C ILE A 18 -29.33 2.00 -10.00
N ILE A 19 -29.70 2.37 -8.78
CA ILE A 19 -30.45 1.48 -7.89
C ILE A 19 -31.88 1.42 -8.44
N ARG A 20 -32.14 0.45 -9.31
CA ARG A 20 -33.50 0.07 -9.69
C ARG A 20 -33.86 -1.21 -8.94
N GLY A 21 -34.85 -1.07 -8.06
CA GLY A 21 -35.57 -2.18 -7.45
C GLY A 21 -34.84 -2.78 -6.26
N ASP A 22 -35.15 -2.28 -5.07
CA ASP A 22 -35.11 -3.09 -3.85
C ASP A 22 -36.23 -2.66 -2.91
N THR A 23 -37.45 -2.98 -3.33
CA THR A 23 -38.58 -3.13 -2.41
C THR A 23 -38.25 -4.12 -1.30
N MET A 24 -37.28 -5.03 -1.48
CA MET A 24 -36.95 -6.07 -0.50
C MET A 24 -36.11 -5.56 0.69
N VAL A 25 -35.09 -4.72 0.47
CA VAL A 25 -34.32 -4.10 1.57
C VAL A 25 -35.17 -3.10 2.35
N ALA A 26 -36.04 -2.35 1.65
CA ALA A 26 -37.02 -1.47 2.28
C ALA A 26 -38.10 -2.26 3.05
N MET A 27 -38.46 -3.47 2.60
CA MET A 27 -39.43 -4.34 3.28
C MET A 27 -38.84 -5.05 4.50
N GLU A 28 -37.60 -5.53 4.45
CA GLU A 28 -36.97 -6.14 5.64
C GLU A 28 -36.65 -5.08 6.70
N PHE A 29 -36.09 -3.93 6.30
CA PHE A 29 -35.86 -2.80 7.20
C PHE A 29 -37.18 -2.19 7.68
N GLY A 30 -38.21 -2.18 6.84
CA GLY A 30 -39.57 -1.77 7.18
C GLY A 30 -40.24 -2.72 8.18
N SER A 31 -40.09 -4.03 8.03
CA SER A 31 -40.63 -5.02 8.97
C SER A 31 -39.88 -5.01 10.30
N LEU A 32 -38.57 -4.76 10.27
CA LEU A 32 -37.74 -4.58 11.47
C LEU A 32 -38.17 -3.31 12.20
N LEU A 33 -38.39 -2.21 11.49
CA LEU A 33 -38.91 -0.96 12.06
C LEU A 33 -40.35 -1.12 12.57
N GLU A 34 -41.23 -1.87 11.91
CA GLU A 34 -42.60 -2.12 12.40
C GLU A 34 -42.64 -3.09 13.60
N SER A 35 -41.67 -4.01 13.72
CA SER A 35 -41.54 -4.89 14.89
C SER A 35 -40.98 -4.18 16.12
N VAL A 36 -40.11 -3.19 15.92
CA VAL A 36 -39.52 -2.35 16.98
C VAL A 36 -40.39 -1.13 17.29
N TRP A 37 -41.22 -0.69 16.33
CA TRP A 37 -42.09 0.47 16.41
C TRP A 37 -43.44 0.22 15.72
N PRO A 38 -44.39 -0.46 16.40
CA PRO A 38 -45.70 -0.71 15.81
C PRO A 38 -46.39 0.61 15.47
N LYS A 39 -46.90 0.74 14.24
CA LYS A 39 -47.67 1.92 13.81
C LYS A 39 -48.83 2.16 14.79
N PRO A 40 -49.00 3.38 15.31
CA PRO A 40 -50.16 3.68 16.15
C PRO A 40 -51.42 3.50 15.30
N LYS A 41 -52.37 2.69 15.80
CA LYS A 41 -53.69 2.55 15.16
C LYS A 41 -54.30 3.94 15.02
N ALA A 42 -54.70 4.30 13.80
CA ALA A 42 -55.31 5.59 13.51
C ALA A 42 -56.51 5.82 14.47
N PRO A 43 -56.54 6.92 15.24
CA PRO A 43 -57.68 7.20 16.09
C PRO A 43 -58.89 7.57 15.21
N PRO A 44 -60.13 7.28 15.64
CA PRO A 44 -61.30 7.73 14.93
C PRO A 44 -61.28 9.26 14.85
N ARG A 45 -61.66 9.82 13.70
CA ARG A 45 -61.72 11.27 13.44
C ARG A 45 -62.65 11.94 14.44
N SER A 46 -62.09 12.39 15.55
CA SER A 46 -62.51 13.58 16.27
C SER A 46 -61.23 14.28 16.74
N ALA A 47 -61.22 15.61 16.73
CA ALA A 47 -60.08 16.41 17.15
C ALA A 47 -59.84 16.25 18.66
N ALA A 48 -59.26 15.12 19.07
CA ALA A 48 -58.84 14.89 20.43
C ALA A 48 -57.49 15.59 20.63
N ALA A 49 -57.47 16.60 21.50
CA ALA A 49 -56.24 17.24 21.93
C ALA A 49 -55.26 16.16 22.42
N ILE A 50 -54.10 16.08 21.77
CA ILE A 50 -53.01 15.17 22.18
C ILE A 50 -52.78 15.39 23.67
N SER A 51 -52.95 14.31 24.46
CA SER A 51 -52.81 14.36 25.91
C SER A 51 -51.42 14.90 26.27
N LYS A 52 -51.28 15.54 27.43
CA LYS A 52 -49.97 16.06 27.89
C LYS A 52 -48.92 14.93 27.93
N GLU A 53 -49.36 13.73 28.31
CA GLU A 53 -48.54 12.52 28.43
C GLU A 53 -48.04 11.98 27.07
N ASP A 54 -48.86 12.05 26.01
CA ASP A 54 -48.44 11.71 24.64
C ASP A 54 -47.46 12.74 24.07
N ARG A 55 -47.63 14.03 24.41
CA ARG A 55 -46.69 15.10 24.05
C ARG A 55 -45.34 14.92 24.74
N ASP A 56 -45.34 14.58 26.01
CA ASP A 56 -44.13 14.32 26.79
C ASP A 56 -43.40 13.08 26.28
N THR A 57 -44.14 12.02 25.91
CA THR A 57 -43.56 10.80 25.30
C THR A 57 -42.93 11.09 23.93
N LEU A 58 -43.63 11.83 23.06
CA LEU A 58 -43.07 12.25 21.76
C LEU A 58 -41.85 13.16 21.92
N HIS A 59 -41.85 14.02 22.95
CA HIS A 59 -40.70 14.87 23.28
C HIS A 59 -39.50 14.03 23.72
N VAL A 60 -39.69 13.05 24.62
CA VAL A 60 -38.64 12.12 25.05
C VAL A 60 -38.09 11.32 23.86
N GLN A 61 -38.95 10.82 22.96
CA GLN A 61 -38.52 10.10 21.77
C GLN A 61 -37.68 10.97 20.82
N LYS A 62 -38.07 12.23 20.60
CA LYS A 62 -37.30 13.19 19.81
C LYS A 62 -35.94 13.51 20.45
N VAL A 63 -35.91 13.68 21.77
CA VAL A 63 -34.67 13.90 22.52
C VAL A 63 -33.75 12.67 22.43
N CYS A 64 -34.28 11.45 22.60
CA CYS A 64 -33.51 10.22 22.45
C CYS A 64 -32.96 10.04 21.03
N LEU A 65 -33.74 10.34 20.00
CA LEU A 65 -33.28 10.30 18.61
C LEU A 65 -32.19 11.35 18.35
N GLY A 66 -32.34 12.55 18.90
CA GLY A 66 -31.32 13.60 18.84
C GLY A 66 -30.01 13.18 19.51
N LEU A 67 -30.09 12.57 20.70
CA LEU A 67 -28.92 12.04 21.41
C LEU A 67 -28.26 10.87 20.68
N LEU A 68 -29.04 9.99 20.04
CA LEU A 68 -28.51 8.89 19.23
C LEU A 68 -27.79 9.40 17.99
N LEU A 69 -28.36 10.37 17.27
CA LEU A 69 -27.70 11.02 16.13
C LEU A 69 -26.41 11.72 16.57
N LEU A 70 -26.43 12.42 17.69
CA LEU A 70 -25.22 13.04 18.26
C LEU A 70 -24.17 11.98 18.60
N LEU A 71 -24.55 10.87 19.21
CA LEU A 71 -23.64 9.77 19.53
C LEU A 71 -23.05 9.15 18.26
N LEU A 72 -23.85 8.93 17.22
CA LEU A 72 -23.38 8.42 15.93
C LEU A 72 -22.40 9.39 15.26
N LEU A 73 -22.66 10.70 15.34
CA LEU A 73 -21.74 11.72 14.84
C LEU A 73 -20.43 11.74 15.62
N VAL A 74 -20.49 11.65 16.96
CA VAL A 74 -19.30 11.60 17.82
C VAL A 74 -18.49 10.33 17.56
N VAL A 75 -19.13 9.16 17.51
CA VAL A 75 -18.46 7.89 17.20
C VAL A 75 -17.88 7.92 15.80
N GLY A 76 -18.63 8.41 14.81
CA GLY A 76 -18.14 8.60 13.45
C GLY A 76 -16.91 9.51 13.40
N PHE A 77 -16.95 10.64 14.12
CA PHE A 77 -15.81 11.55 14.24
C PHE A 77 -14.60 10.89 14.91
N LEU A 78 -14.80 10.14 16.01
CA LEU A 78 -13.73 9.43 16.72
C LEU A 78 -13.11 8.32 15.86
N VAL A 79 -13.91 7.57 15.11
CA VAL A 79 -13.44 6.54 14.18
C VAL A 79 -12.67 7.18 13.03
N LEU A 80 -13.20 8.24 12.41
CA LEU A 80 -12.53 8.95 11.30
C LEU A 80 -11.27 9.70 11.74
N SER A 81 -11.22 10.15 12.99
CA SER A 81 -10.06 10.84 13.58
C SER A 81 -9.06 9.90 14.24
N SER A 82 -9.34 8.60 14.30
CA SER A 82 -8.46 7.63 14.93
C SER A 82 -7.11 7.55 14.21
N PRO A 83 -6.01 7.26 14.91
CA PRO A 83 -4.72 7.05 14.25
C PRO A 83 -4.79 5.96 13.17
N ALA A 84 -5.51 4.86 13.44
CA ALA A 84 -5.71 3.76 12.50
C ALA A 84 -6.48 4.17 11.22
N SER A 85 -7.44 5.09 11.31
CA SER A 85 -8.13 5.61 10.12
C SER A 85 -7.25 6.58 9.32
N LYS A 86 -6.39 7.35 9.99
CA LYS A 86 -5.41 8.23 9.31
C LYS A 86 -4.34 7.41 8.61
N GLU A 87 -3.82 6.37 9.25
CA GLU A 87 -2.88 5.42 8.62
C GLU A 87 -3.52 4.71 7.42
N ARG A 88 -4.81 4.36 7.48
CA ARG A 88 -5.49 3.73 6.35
C ARG A 88 -5.80 4.69 5.21
N ASN A 89 -6.19 5.92 5.51
CA ASN A 89 -6.72 6.84 4.50
C ASN A 89 -5.70 7.87 4.01
N GLY A 90 -4.59 8.06 4.70
CA GLY A 90 -3.59 9.07 4.40
C GLY A 90 -4.02 10.50 4.81
N PRO A 91 -3.10 11.48 4.71
CA PRO A 91 -3.39 12.88 5.02
C PRO A 91 -4.40 13.48 4.03
N PRO A 92 -5.49 14.12 4.49
CA PRO A 92 -6.56 14.58 3.61
C PRO A 92 -6.12 15.55 2.50
N HIS A 93 -5.14 16.40 2.77
CA HIS A 93 -4.66 17.39 1.80
C HIS A 93 -3.80 16.76 0.69
N LEU A 94 -2.97 15.76 1.02
CA LEU A 94 -2.20 14.98 0.04
C LEU A 94 -3.12 14.04 -0.76
N GLU A 95 -4.07 13.38 -0.10
CA GLU A 95 -5.07 12.55 -0.76
C GLU A 95 -5.89 13.33 -1.79
N LYS A 96 -6.25 14.57 -1.48
CA LYS A 96 -6.94 15.45 -2.42
C LYS A 96 -6.13 15.67 -3.70
N VAL A 97 -4.81 15.79 -3.58
CA VAL A 97 -3.90 15.93 -4.75
C VAL A 97 -3.76 14.59 -5.46
N ALA A 98 -3.50 13.51 -4.73
CA ALA A 98 -3.29 12.17 -5.27
C ALA A 98 -4.50 11.61 -6.04
N ARG A 99 -5.70 12.10 -5.74
CA ARG A 99 -6.95 11.70 -6.41
C ARG A 99 -7.43 12.67 -7.48
N MET A 100 -6.75 13.80 -7.66
CA MET A 100 -7.09 14.79 -8.66
C MET A 100 -6.92 14.21 -10.08
N GLN A 101 -7.57 14.80 -11.08
CA GLN A 101 -7.28 14.43 -12.48
C GLN A 101 -5.93 15.03 -12.88
N SER A 102 -5.12 14.31 -13.66
CA SER A 102 -3.76 14.73 -14.00
C SER A 102 -3.70 16.13 -14.64
N GLY A 103 -4.67 16.45 -15.52
CA GLY A 103 -4.78 17.81 -16.08
C GLY A 103 -5.00 18.89 -15.02
N MET A 104 -5.90 18.63 -14.05
CA MET A 104 -6.16 19.55 -12.94
C MET A 104 -4.95 19.70 -12.00
N VAL A 105 -4.17 18.64 -11.80
CA VAL A 105 -2.92 18.69 -11.04
C VAL A 105 -1.95 19.66 -11.72
N LEU A 106 -1.75 19.52 -13.02
CA LEU A 106 -0.86 20.39 -13.80
C LEU A 106 -1.35 21.84 -13.88
N ASP A 107 -2.66 22.07 -13.91
CA ASP A 107 -3.24 23.41 -13.88
C ASP A 107 -3.04 24.08 -12.51
N LYS A 108 -3.22 23.33 -11.43
CA LYS A 108 -3.07 23.83 -10.06
C LYS A 108 -1.60 23.99 -9.64
N TYR A 109 -0.73 23.12 -10.13
CA TYR A 109 0.69 23.04 -9.80
C TYR A 109 1.53 23.13 -11.08
N PRO A 110 1.63 24.33 -11.68
CA PRO A 110 2.33 24.51 -12.96
C PRO A 110 3.82 24.18 -12.87
N ASN A 111 4.41 24.20 -11.67
CA ASN A 111 5.78 23.78 -11.38
C ASN A 111 6.02 22.28 -11.67
N LEU A 112 4.98 21.44 -11.79
CA LEU A 112 5.12 20.05 -12.23
C LEU A 112 5.25 19.91 -13.76
N LYS A 113 4.91 20.93 -14.54
CA LYS A 113 4.87 20.83 -16.01
C LYS A 113 6.23 20.51 -16.64
N PRO A 114 7.35 21.14 -16.26
CA PRO A 114 8.66 20.82 -16.86
C PRO A 114 9.04 19.36 -16.61
N LEU A 115 8.88 18.90 -15.37
CA LEU A 115 9.13 17.51 -14.97
C LEU A 115 8.26 16.52 -15.76
N MET A 116 6.95 16.73 -15.81
CA MET A 116 6.02 15.84 -16.53
C MET A 116 6.26 15.84 -18.05
N SER A 117 6.62 17.00 -18.61
CA SER A 117 6.99 17.13 -20.03
C SER A 117 8.26 16.36 -20.35
N PHE A 118 9.29 16.50 -19.52
CA PHE A 118 10.54 15.76 -19.65
C PHE A 118 10.31 14.25 -19.57
N ASN A 119 9.61 13.79 -18.54
CA ASN A 119 9.30 12.36 -18.37
C ASN A 119 8.50 11.81 -19.55
N SER A 120 7.52 12.56 -20.05
CA SER A 120 6.77 12.17 -21.24
C SER A 120 7.64 12.08 -22.50
N ARG A 121 8.63 12.98 -22.65
CA ARG A 121 9.57 12.98 -23.78
C ARG A 121 10.55 11.82 -23.73
N ILE A 122 11.03 11.45 -22.53
CA ILE A 122 11.90 10.28 -22.35
C ILE A 122 11.10 9.00 -22.56
N THR A 123 9.94 8.87 -21.91
CA THR A 123 9.09 7.67 -21.98
C THR A 123 8.64 7.37 -23.41
N SER A 124 8.36 8.40 -24.24
CA SER A 124 7.96 8.19 -25.64
C SER A 124 9.07 7.62 -26.53
N LYS A 125 10.32 7.67 -26.06
CA LYS A 125 11.49 7.06 -26.73
C LYS A 125 11.77 5.64 -26.24
N LEU A 126 11.13 5.20 -25.15
CA LEU A 126 11.32 3.85 -24.64
C LEU A 126 10.61 2.83 -25.51
N GLN A 127 11.21 1.65 -25.65
CA GLN A 127 10.67 0.54 -26.39
C GLN A 127 9.97 -0.46 -25.48
N ASP A 128 9.06 -1.21 -26.09
CA ASP A 128 8.40 -2.33 -25.46
C ASP A 128 9.38 -3.49 -25.28
N ALA A 129 9.85 -3.70 -24.05
CA ALA A 129 10.83 -4.72 -23.71
C ALA A 129 10.36 -6.15 -24.04
N ARG A 130 9.05 -6.41 -24.21
CA ARG A 130 8.54 -7.71 -24.67
C ARG A 130 9.00 -8.09 -26.08
N LYS A 131 9.42 -7.11 -26.88
CA LYS A 131 9.96 -7.34 -28.23
C LYS A 131 11.41 -7.84 -28.20
N PHE A 132 12.10 -7.68 -27.07
CA PHE A 132 13.45 -8.17 -26.90
C PHE A 132 13.47 -9.70 -26.94
N LYS A 133 14.38 -10.27 -27.74
CA LYS A 133 14.54 -11.71 -27.87
C LYS A 133 15.49 -12.23 -26.79
N ALA A 134 14.95 -12.40 -25.58
CA ALA A 134 15.71 -12.95 -24.47
C ALA A 134 16.10 -14.41 -24.69
N LEU A 135 17.30 -14.76 -24.23
CA LEU A 135 17.74 -16.14 -24.04
C LEU A 135 17.33 -16.61 -22.64
N PRO A 136 17.06 -17.91 -22.45
CA PRO A 136 16.74 -18.46 -21.13
C PRO A 136 17.84 -18.22 -20.07
N THR A 137 19.08 -17.97 -20.50
CA THR A 137 20.21 -17.67 -19.62
C THR A 137 20.33 -16.19 -19.30
N ASP A 138 19.68 -15.29 -20.03
CA ASP A 138 19.77 -13.84 -19.78
C ASP A 138 19.24 -13.52 -18.38
N VAL A 139 19.91 -12.57 -17.72
CA VAL A 139 19.54 -12.11 -16.39
C VAL A 139 19.17 -10.63 -16.46
N PHE A 140 17.96 -10.32 -16.00
CA PHE A 140 17.46 -8.96 -15.88
C PHE A 140 17.51 -8.52 -14.42
N LEU A 141 18.19 -7.42 -14.16
CA LEU A 141 18.26 -6.73 -12.87
C LEU A 141 17.10 -5.72 -12.85
N VAL A 142 16.12 -5.96 -11.99
CA VAL A 142 14.87 -5.21 -11.98
C VAL A 142 14.63 -4.58 -10.62
N ASP A 143 14.44 -3.27 -10.61
CA ASP A 143 13.99 -2.49 -9.47
C ASP A 143 12.97 -1.44 -9.95
N PHE A 144 12.19 -0.90 -9.02
CA PHE A 144 11.50 0.34 -9.36
C PHE A 144 12.53 1.45 -9.38
N MET A 145 12.56 2.31 -10.40
CA MET A 145 13.49 3.43 -10.50
C MET A 145 13.65 4.18 -9.15
N GLY A 146 14.90 4.30 -8.68
CA GLY A 146 15.25 4.73 -7.32
C GLY A 146 15.44 3.59 -6.31
N GLY A 147 15.29 2.34 -6.74
CA GLY A 147 15.38 1.12 -5.91
C GLY A 147 16.80 0.60 -5.72
N GLY A 148 17.76 1.07 -6.50
CA GLY A 148 19.18 0.72 -6.36
C GLY A 148 19.78 -0.02 -7.56
N SER A 149 19.23 0.17 -8.77
CA SER A 149 19.75 -0.38 -10.02
C SER A 149 21.26 -0.27 -10.17
N HIS A 150 21.87 0.88 -9.88
CA HIS A 150 23.31 1.09 -10.05
C HIS A 150 24.15 0.18 -9.15
N LEU A 151 23.81 0.05 -7.87
CA LEU A 151 24.53 -0.83 -6.93
C LEU A 151 24.39 -2.30 -7.34
N LEU A 152 23.17 -2.73 -7.68
CA LEU A 152 22.93 -4.10 -8.13
C LEU A 152 23.66 -4.40 -9.45
N SER A 153 23.65 -3.45 -10.39
CA SER A 153 24.34 -3.57 -11.67
C SER A 153 25.85 -3.62 -11.49
N GLN A 154 26.43 -2.78 -10.63
CA GLN A 154 27.85 -2.80 -10.29
C GLN A 154 28.25 -4.15 -9.66
N MET A 155 27.45 -4.66 -8.74
CA MET A 155 27.70 -5.94 -8.08
C MET A 155 27.64 -7.11 -9.09
N ALA A 156 26.58 -7.18 -9.91
CA ALA A 156 26.41 -8.24 -10.90
C ALA A 156 27.48 -8.17 -12.01
N HIS A 157 27.77 -6.96 -12.49
CA HIS A 157 28.80 -6.74 -13.51
C HIS A 157 30.17 -7.14 -12.97
N GLY A 158 30.55 -6.66 -11.78
CA GLY A 158 31.85 -6.97 -11.17
C GLY A 158 32.06 -8.48 -10.98
N LEU A 159 31.02 -9.20 -10.58
CA LEU A 159 31.06 -10.67 -10.49
C LEU A 159 31.35 -11.36 -11.82
N LEU A 160 30.76 -10.90 -12.92
CA LEU A 160 30.90 -11.53 -14.24
C LEU A 160 32.08 -11.02 -15.06
N SER A 161 32.58 -9.81 -14.75
CA SER A 161 33.64 -9.13 -15.49
C SER A 161 35.00 -9.19 -14.78
N ASN A 162 35.12 -9.92 -13.68
CA ASN A 162 36.28 -9.94 -12.79
C ASN A 162 36.64 -8.54 -12.25
N GLY A 163 35.62 -7.77 -11.83
CA GLY A 163 35.78 -6.44 -11.25
C GLY A 163 36.19 -5.36 -12.26
N SER A 164 35.93 -5.56 -13.55
CA SER A 164 36.26 -4.59 -14.59
C SER A 164 35.50 -3.28 -14.39
N LEU A 165 36.19 -2.16 -14.61
CA LEU A 165 35.64 -0.80 -14.68
C LEU A 165 35.87 -0.18 -16.06
N ALA A 166 36.03 -1.03 -17.09
CA ALA A 166 36.30 -0.60 -18.47
C ALA A 166 35.03 -0.13 -19.20
N PHE A 167 34.36 0.88 -18.63
CA PHE A 167 33.16 1.53 -19.17
C PHE A 167 33.12 2.99 -18.68
N SER A 168 32.39 3.87 -19.37
CA SER A 168 32.15 5.24 -18.87
C SER A 168 30.88 5.32 -18.04
N ASP A 169 29.85 4.56 -18.39
CA ASP A 169 28.57 4.48 -17.69
C ASP A 169 28.17 3.00 -17.52
N ILE A 170 27.66 2.62 -16.35
CA ILE A 170 27.23 1.24 -16.07
C ILE A 170 26.15 0.76 -17.06
N ALA A 171 25.34 1.67 -17.62
CA ALA A 171 24.33 1.36 -18.62
C ALA A 171 24.94 0.89 -19.96
N GLU A 172 26.23 1.10 -20.20
CA GLU A 172 26.93 0.55 -21.38
C GLU A 172 27.14 -0.96 -21.29
N VAL A 173 27.43 -1.44 -20.07
CA VAL A 173 27.75 -2.85 -19.79
C VAL A 173 26.59 -3.63 -19.19
N VAL A 174 25.60 -2.95 -18.60
CA VAL A 174 24.30 -3.50 -18.18
C VAL A 174 23.18 -2.68 -18.84
N PRO A 175 22.87 -2.94 -20.13
CA PRO A 175 21.95 -2.10 -20.90
C PRO A 175 20.55 -2.01 -20.29
N TRP A 176 20.04 -0.79 -20.17
CA TRP A 176 18.64 -0.53 -19.83
C TRP A 176 17.77 -0.90 -21.03
N ILE A 177 17.07 -2.04 -20.96
CA ILE A 177 16.50 -2.68 -22.14
C ILE A 177 15.45 -1.82 -22.85
N GLU A 178 14.70 -1.02 -22.10
CA GLU A 178 13.69 -0.09 -22.61
C GLU A 178 14.32 1.04 -23.43
N ALA A 179 15.52 1.51 -23.07
CA ALA A 179 16.21 2.60 -23.75
C ALA A 179 17.21 2.11 -24.80
N ALA A 180 17.73 0.89 -24.67
CA ALA A 180 18.90 0.39 -25.37
C ALA A 180 18.88 0.62 -26.90
N HIS A 181 17.79 0.24 -27.57
CA HIS A 181 17.67 0.45 -29.02
C HIS A 181 17.64 1.94 -29.39
N SER A 182 16.97 2.77 -28.58
CA SER A 182 16.84 4.22 -28.81
C SER A 182 18.16 4.96 -28.59
N VAL A 183 19.09 4.36 -27.85
CA VAL A 183 20.45 4.86 -27.65
C VAL A 183 21.49 4.11 -28.50
N GLY A 184 21.04 3.30 -29.46
CA GLY A 184 21.91 2.62 -30.43
C GLY A 184 22.77 1.50 -29.85
N GLN A 185 22.39 0.91 -28.70
CA GLN A 185 23.06 -0.28 -28.16
C GLN A 185 22.63 -1.54 -28.90
N ALA A 186 23.61 -2.37 -29.26
CA ALA A 186 23.39 -3.67 -29.90
C ALA A 186 23.13 -4.74 -28.83
N VAL A 187 21.90 -4.81 -28.32
CA VAL A 187 21.51 -5.72 -27.22
C VAL A 187 21.21 -7.15 -27.65
N ASP A 188 20.98 -7.39 -28.94
CA ASP A 188 20.73 -8.74 -29.47
C ASP A 188 22.01 -9.59 -29.58
N GLY A 189 23.19 -8.97 -29.50
CA GLY A 189 24.49 -9.64 -29.60
C GLY A 189 25.00 -10.24 -28.28
N PRO A 190 26.17 -10.90 -28.31
CA PRO A 190 26.87 -11.34 -27.11
C PRO A 190 27.42 -10.13 -26.32
N GLN A 191 27.45 -10.25 -24.99
CA GLN A 191 28.19 -9.35 -24.11
C GLN A 191 29.58 -9.95 -23.81
N ALA A 192 30.45 -9.19 -23.15
CA ALA A 192 31.81 -9.63 -22.80
C ALA A 192 31.84 -10.80 -21.80
N PHE A 193 30.71 -11.09 -21.16
CA PHE A 193 30.52 -12.14 -20.19
C PHE A 193 29.20 -12.89 -20.44
N SER A 194 29.07 -14.06 -19.85
CA SER A 194 27.84 -14.86 -19.83
C SER A 194 27.53 -15.26 -18.38
N PRO A 195 26.25 -15.19 -17.94
CA PRO A 195 25.07 -14.76 -18.70
C PRO A 195 25.08 -13.28 -19.08
N ARG A 196 24.30 -12.89 -20.09
CA ARG A 196 24.12 -11.46 -20.42
C ARG A 196 23.32 -10.77 -19.32
N LEU A 197 23.68 -9.54 -18.99
CA LEU A 197 23.00 -8.71 -18.00
C LEU A 197 22.22 -7.58 -18.69
N PHE A 198 21.01 -7.33 -18.21
CA PHE A 198 20.18 -6.20 -18.62
C PHE A 198 19.55 -5.56 -17.39
N SER A 199 19.25 -4.27 -17.45
CA SER A 199 18.47 -3.58 -16.41
C SER A 199 17.07 -3.23 -16.94
N SER A 200 16.09 -3.14 -16.04
CA SER A 200 14.72 -2.74 -16.36
C SER A 200 13.96 -2.21 -15.14
N HIS A 201 12.94 -1.39 -15.39
CA HIS A 201 12.00 -0.89 -14.37
C HIS A 201 10.54 -1.29 -14.65
N HIS A 202 10.34 -2.28 -15.52
CA HIS A 202 9.03 -2.66 -16.01
C HIS A 202 8.28 -3.62 -15.08
N LEU A 203 6.95 -3.59 -15.19
CA LEU A 203 6.08 -4.58 -14.57
C LEU A 203 6.41 -5.97 -15.15
N ARG A 204 6.28 -7.02 -14.34
CA ARG A 204 6.56 -8.39 -14.80
C ARG A 204 5.91 -8.76 -16.15
N PRO A 205 4.63 -8.41 -16.44
CA PRO A 205 3.99 -8.74 -17.73
C PRO A 205 4.54 -7.97 -18.95
N GLN A 206 5.39 -6.97 -18.73
CA GLN A 206 6.01 -6.14 -19.76
C GLN A 206 7.44 -6.58 -20.08
N LEU A 207 7.91 -7.65 -19.45
CA LEU A 207 9.20 -8.26 -19.71
C LEU A 207 9.05 -9.61 -20.42
N PRO A 208 10.13 -10.11 -21.06
CA PRO A 208 10.13 -11.44 -21.67
C PRO A 208 9.63 -12.54 -20.72
N GLU A 209 9.13 -13.65 -21.29
CA GLU A 209 8.72 -14.79 -20.46
C GLU A 209 9.90 -15.72 -20.14
N LYS A 210 10.85 -15.85 -21.07
CA LYS A 210 11.95 -16.82 -21.02
C LYS A 210 13.27 -16.12 -20.70
N ALA A 211 13.42 -15.69 -19.46
CA ALA A 211 14.66 -15.16 -18.90
C ALA A 211 14.66 -15.33 -17.38
N ARG A 212 15.78 -14.99 -16.76
CA ARG A 212 15.95 -15.02 -15.30
C ARG A 212 15.96 -13.59 -14.77
N TYR A 213 15.53 -13.41 -13.53
CA TYR A 213 15.33 -12.08 -12.97
C TYR A 213 15.92 -11.96 -11.56
N VAL A 214 16.61 -10.86 -11.30
CA VAL A 214 16.89 -10.40 -9.94
C VAL A 214 15.97 -9.24 -9.66
N PHE A 215 14.98 -9.45 -8.78
CA PHE A 215 14.01 -8.44 -8.40
C PHE A 215 14.43 -7.80 -7.08
N LEU A 216 14.84 -6.53 -7.14
CA LEU A 216 15.27 -5.74 -6.00
C LEU A 216 14.11 -4.88 -5.48
N VAL A 217 13.80 -5.07 -4.20
CA VAL A 217 12.89 -4.20 -3.46
C VAL A 217 13.69 -3.25 -2.58
N ARG A 218 13.11 -2.10 -2.27
CA ARG A 218 13.66 -1.11 -1.36
C ARG A 218 12.53 -0.46 -0.59
N GLU A 219 12.83 0.05 0.60
CA GLU A 219 11.87 0.76 1.42
C GLU A 219 11.18 1.89 0.60
N PRO A 220 9.83 1.96 0.58
CA PRO A 220 9.10 2.88 -0.29
C PRO A 220 9.36 4.38 -0.08
N MET A 221 9.58 4.84 1.15
CA MET A 221 9.98 6.23 1.44
C MET A 221 11.36 6.54 0.87
N ASP A 222 12.31 5.61 0.93
CA ASP A 222 13.64 5.78 0.35
C ASP A 222 13.59 5.82 -1.18
N VAL A 223 12.75 4.99 -1.80
CA VAL A 223 12.50 5.02 -3.27
C VAL A 223 11.84 6.33 -3.69
N LEU A 224 10.89 6.83 -2.91
CA LEU A 224 10.23 8.11 -3.13
C LEU A 224 11.25 9.25 -3.06
N ALA A 225 12.08 9.28 -2.00
CA ALA A 225 13.06 10.33 -1.81
C ALA A 225 14.16 10.29 -2.87
N SER A 226 14.64 9.10 -3.25
CA SER A 226 15.62 8.91 -4.32
C SER A 226 15.10 9.45 -5.66
N GLN A 227 13.88 9.10 -6.05
CA GLN A 227 13.28 9.66 -7.27
C GLN A 227 13.06 11.16 -7.15
N TRP A 228 12.56 11.67 -6.03
CA TRP A 228 12.36 13.10 -5.85
C TRP A 228 13.67 13.87 -6.05
N LEU A 229 14.78 13.39 -5.49
CA LEU A 229 16.10 13.97 -5.70
C LEU A 229 16.53 13.89 -7.16
N GLN A 230 16.42 12.72 -7.81
CA GLN A 230 16.77 12.56 -9.22
C GLN A 230 15.99 13.54 -10.12
N TYR A 231 14.69 13.68 -9.88
CA TYR A 231 13.77 14.48 -10.68
C TYR A 231 13.67 15.95 -10.33
N SER A 232 14.11 16.35 -9.12
CA SER A 232 13.99 17.74 -8.64
C SER A 232 15.34 18.40 -8.38
N ASN A 233 16.41 17.64 -8.16
CA ASN A 233 17.73 18.14 -7.73
C ASN A 233 18.92 17.39 -8.38
N GLY A 234 18.67 16.47 -9.31
CA GLY A 234 19.69 15.60 -9.91
C GLY A 234 19.87 15.82 -11.42
N THR A 235 20.64 14.93 -12.06
CA THR A 235 20.94 14.99 -13.50
C THR A 235 19.66 15.04 -14.34
N TRP A 236 18.67 14.21 -14.00
CA TRP A 236 17.39 14.16 -14.71
C TRP A 236 16.61 15.48 -14.57
N ALA A 237 16.61 16.10 -13.39
CA ALA A 237 16.03 17.43 -13.18
C ALA A 237 16.68 18.46 -14.10
N GLN A 238 18.01 18.48 -14.15
CA GLN A 238 18.77 19.40 -14.97
C GLN A 238 18.44 19.19 -16.46
N TYR A 239 18.53 17.96 -16.99
CA TYR A 239 18.14 17.63 -18.37
C TYR A 239 16.68 17.96 -18.69
N GLY A 240 15.81 17.92 -17.68
CA GLY A 240 14.41 18.33 -17.77
C GLY A 240 14.17 19.84 -17.72
N GLY A 241 15.20 20.65 -17.47
CA GLY A 241 15.08 22.10 -17.24
C GLY A 241 14.28 22.42 -15.97
N VAL A 242 14.29 21.51 -14.99
CA VAL A 242 13.66 21.69 -13.69
C VAL A 242 14.67 22.38 -12.77
N GLU A 243 14.32 23.56 -12.26
CA GLU A 243 15.15 24.25 -11.28
C GLU A 243 15.22 23.44 -9.96
N ASN A 244 16.35 23.52 -9.26
CA ASN A 244 16.50 22.83 -7.97
C ASN A 244 15.41 23.27 -6.99
N ALA A 245 14.88 22.32 -6.22
CA ALA A 245 13.80 22.50 -5.25
C ALA A 245 12.47 23.08 -5.82
N HIS A 246 12.29 23.07 -7.14
CA HIS A 246 11.08 23.60 -7.80
C HIS A 246 9.81 22.76 -7.51
N VAL A 247 9.98 21.49 -7.15
CA VAL A 247 8.91 20.57 -6.72
C VAL A 247 9.20 20.11 -5.29
N THR A 248 8.27 20.33 -4.35
CA THR A 248 8.45 19.86 -2.96
C THR A 248 8.26 18.35 -2.86
N LEU A 249 8.81 17.75 -1.80
CA LEU A 249 8.67 16.31 -1.54
C LEU A 249 7.20 15.90 -1.38
N GLU A 250 6.38 16.70 -0.68
CA GLU A 250 4.95 16.44 -0.48
C GLU A 250 4.17 16.46 -1.80
N LEU A 251 4.49 17.44 -2.65
CA LEU A 251 3.85 17.56 -3.96
C LEU A 251 4.26 16.39 -4.86
N PHE A 252 5.54 16.04 -4.88
CA PHE A 252 6.03 14.87 -5.62
C PHE A 252 5.39 13.57 -5.12
N ALA A 253 5.35 13.37 -3.81
CA ALA A 253 4.74 12.23 -3.17
C ALA A 253 3.27 12.07 -3.58
N ALA A 254 2.48 13.14 -3.50
CA ALA A 254 1.06 13.07 -3.80
C ALA A 254 0.74 13.06 -5.31
N ALA A 255 1.44 13.86 -6.11
CA ALA A 255 1.12 14.09 -7.52
C ALA A 255 1.83 13.12 -8.48
N VAL A 256 2.90 12.46 -8.05
CA VAL A 256 3.70 11.57 -8.90
C VAL A 256 3.73 10.15 -8.34
N PHE A 257 4.22 9.99 -7.10
CA PHE A 257 4.50 8.68 -6.52
C PHE A 257 3.22 7.92 -6.10
N ALA A 258 2.34 8.56 -5.33
CA ALA A 258 1.11 7.98 -4.78
C ALA A 258 -0.15 8.38 -5.58
N HIS A 259 0.03 8.96 -6.77
CA HIS A 259 -1.08 9.44 -7.59
C HIS A 259 -1.84 8.28 -8.22
N LYS A 260 -3.18 8.34 -8.16
CA LYS A 260 -4.08 7.24 -8.57
C LYS A 260 -3.92 6.77 -10.02
N SER A 261 -3.44 7.66 -10.91
CA SER A 261 -3.33 7.33 -12.34
C SER A 261 -2.13 6.41 -12.61
N SER A 262 -1.06 6.57 -11.82
CA SER A 262 0.15 5.75 -11.94
C SER A 262 0.07 4.58 -10.97
N ASP A 263 -0.10 4.82 -9.67
CA ASP A 263 0.18 3.86 -8.59
C ASP A 263 1.45 3.04 -8.89
N GLY A 264 2.46 3.69 -9.49
CA GLY A 264 3.49 3.02 -10.28
C GLY A 264 4.30 2.03 -9.47
N PHE A 265 4.81 2.49 -8.32
CA PHE A 265 5.58 1.67 -7.38
C PHE A 265 4.77 0.46 -6.88
N TRP A 266 3.51 0.69 -6.48
CA TRP A 266 2.65 -0.35 -5.93
C TRP A 266 2.27 -1.41 -6.98
N LYS A 267 1.92 -0.97 -8.20
CA LYS A 267 1.66 -1.87 -9.32
C LYS A 267 2.90 -2.66 -9.69
N HIS A 268 4.08 -2.03 -9.65
CA HIS A 268 5.35 -2.70 -9.88
C HIS A 268 5.55 -3.84 -8.87
N LEU A 269 5.59 -3.52 -7.57
CA LEU A 269 5.74 -4.51 -6.52
C LEU A 269 4.71 -5.66 -6.63
N LEU A 270 3.43 -5.32 -6.80
CA LEU A 270 2.35 -6.32 -6.87
C LEU A 270 2.43 -7.18 -8.13
N SER A 271 2.82 -6.61 -9.28
CA SER A 271 2.99 -7.39 -10.51
C SER A 271 4.04 -8.49 -10.34
N TRP A 272 5.14 -8.18 -9.67
CA TRP A 272 6.21 -9.12 -9.39
C TRP A 272 5.82 -10.11 -8.30
N TYR A 273 5.19 -9.64 -7.23
CA TYR A 273 4.75 -10.51 -6.14
C TYR A 273 3.76 -11.56 -6.64
N HIS A 274 2.71 -11.15 -7.36
CA HIS A 274 1.70 -12.10 -7.84
C HIS A 274 2.22 -13.08 -8.88
N CYS A 275 3.10 -12.64 -9.78
CA CYS A 275 3.60 -13.49 -10.86
C CYS A 275 4.79 -14.36 -10.44
N CYS A 276 5.64 -13.88 -9.55
CA CYS A 276 7.01 -14.41 -9.40
C CYS A 276 7.41 -14.73 -7.95
N TRP A 277 6.52 -14.60 -6.97
CA TRP A 277 6.89 -14.86 -5.57
C TRP A 277 7.36 -16.31 -5.32
N HIS A 278 6.86 -17.26 -6.10
CA HIS A 278 7.24 -18.68 -6.05
C HIS A 278 8.04 -19.15 -7.26
N ASP A 279 8.48 -18.22 -8.12
CA ASP A 279 9.21 -18.55 -9.35
C ASP A 279 10.71 -18.75 -9.03
N PRO A 280 11.29 -19.95 -9.27
CA PRO A 280 12.71 -20.21 -9.01
C PRO A 280 13.66 -19.45 -9.93
N ASP A 281 13.18 -18.96 -11.08
CA ASP A 281 13.97 -18.13 -12.00
C ASP A 281 13.98 -16.64 -11.59
N VAL A 282 13.39 -16.31 -10.43
CA VAL A 282 13.37 -14.96 -9.87
C VAL A 282 14.01 -14.93 -8.47
N LEU A 283 15.20 -14.36 -8.38
CA LEU A 283 15.86 -14.04 -7.11
C LEU A 283 15.30 -12.71 -6.56
N TRP A 284 14.77 -12.73 -5.35
CA TRP A 284 14.33 -11.52 -4.66
C TRP A 284 15.41 -11.03 -3.72
N LEU A 285 15.74 -9.74 -3.75
CA LEU A 285 16.69 -9.10 -2.83
C LEU A 285 16.07 -7.83 -2.26
N ALA A 286 16.53 -7.43 -1.08
CA ALA A 286 16.24 -6.11 -0.52
C ALA A 286 17.49 -5.23 -0.63
N TYR A 287 17.33 -3.96 -1.03
CA TYR A 287 18.42 -3.00 -1.12
C TYR A 287 19.18 -2.86 0.20
N GLU A 288 18.46 -2.88 1.32
CA GLU A 288 19.05 -2.77 2.65
C GLU A 288 19.98 -3.94 2.94
N ASP A 289 19.70 -5.14 2.41
CA ASP A 289 20.60 -6.30 2.54
C ASP A 289 21.86 -6.16 1.68
N LEU A 290 21.79 -5.46 0.53
CA LEU A 290 22.98 -5.17 -0.29
C LEU A 290 23.97 -4.27 0.46
N VAL A 291 23.46 -3.38 1.32
CA VAL A 291 24.26 -2.40 2.07
C VAL A 291 24.68 -2.93 3.44
N GLU A 292 23.75 -3.55 4.19
CA GLU A 292 23.99 -4.02 5.55
C GLU A 292 24.71 -5.38 5.58
N GLN A 293 24.52 -6.22 4.55
CA GLN A 293 25.06 -7.58 4.46
C GLN A 293 25.64 -7.86 3.07
N PRO A 294 26.61 -7.05 2.58
CA PRO A 294 27.12 -7.14 1.21
C PRO A 294 27.68 -8.52 0.89
N ALA A 295 28.44 -9.12 1.81
CA ALA A 295 28.98 -10.46 1.68
C ALA A 295 27.92 -11.54 1.37
N ALA A 296 26.81 -11.52 2.11
CA ALA A 296 25.72 -12.49 1.90
C ALA A 296 24.98 -12.23 0.58
N SER A 297 24.81 -10.96 0.22
CA SER A 297 24.18 -10.55 -1.03
C SER A 297 25.01 -10.93 -2.26
N ILE A 298 26.34 -10.72 -2.20
CA ILE A 298 27.29 -11.14 -3.23
C ILE A 298 27.23 -12.65 -3.43
N ALA A 299 27.24 -13.44 -2.35
CA ALA A 299 27.16 -14.90 -2.43
C ALA A 299 25.85 -15.37 -3.10
N LYS A 300 24.70 -14.83 -2.69
CA LYS A 300 23.38 -15.15 -3.29
C LYS A 300 23.34 -14.78 -4.78
N LEU A 301 23.88 -13.61 -5.13
CA LEU A 301 23.91 -13.16 -6.51
C LEU A 301 24.85 -14.02 -7.35
N ALA A 302 26.02 -14.39 -6.85
CA ALA A 302 26.96 -15.26 -7.55
C ALA A 302 26.38 -16.66 -7.81
N GLU A 303 25.72 -17.25 -6.80
CA GLU A 303 24.99 -18.52 -6.95
C GLU A 303 23.91 -18.39 -8.03
N PHE A 304 23.11 -17.33 -7.98
CA PHE A 304 22.10 -17.09 -9.00
C PHE A 304 22.71 -16.86 -10.39
N LEU A 305 23.84 -16.16 -10.51
CA LEU A 305 24.54 -15.96 -11.77
C LEU A 305 25.28 -17.23 -12.25
N ARG A 306 25.24 -18.33 -11.47
CA ARG A 306 25.90 -19.62 -11.76
C ARG A 306 27.41 -19.48 -11.88
N ILE A 307 28.01 -18.75 -10.94
CA ILE A 307 29.46 -18.62 -10.81
C ILE A 307 29.94 -19.78 -9.93
N ASP A 308 30.57 -20.77 -10.57
CA ASP A 308 30.97 -22.03 -9.90
C ASP A 308 32.12 -21.84 -8.89
N ASP A 309 33.03 -20.88 -9.14
CA ASP A 309 34.19 -20.60 -8.29
C ASP A 309 34.35 -19.09 -8.04
N LEU A 310 33.74 -18.62 -6.96
CA LEU A 310 33.94 -17.25 -6.48
C LEU A 310 35.19 -17.20 -5.59
N GLY A 311 36.35 -17.03 -6.23
CA GLY A 311 37.62 -16.92 -5.52
C GLY A 311 37.65 -15.74 -4.52
N PRO A 312 38.39 -15.86 -3.40
CA PRO A 312 38.42 -14.85 -2.33
C PRO A 312 38.91 -13.47 -2.79
N GLU A 313 39.77 -13.43 -3.81
CA GLU A 313 40.26 -12.19 -4.41
C GLU A 313 39.14 -11.44 -5.14
N LEU A 314 38.37 -12.13 -6.00
CA LEU A 314 37.24 -11.54 -6.70
C LEU A 314 36.13 -11.13 -5.73
N PHE A 315 35.84 -11.97 -4.74
CA PHE A 315 34.87 -11.63 -3.69
C PHE A 315 35.23 -10.31 -3.01
N SER A 316 36.47 -10.20 -2.51
CA SER A 316 36.94 -9.00 -1.79
C SER A 316 36.95 -7.77 -2.71
N LEU A 317 37.28 -7.94 -3.98
CA LEU A 317 37.26 -6.88 -4.97
C LEU A 317 35.84 -6.35 -5.21
N VAL A 318 34.88 -7.23 -5.46
CA VAL A 318 33.47 -6.84 -5.67
C VAL A 318 32.90 -6.20 -4.42
N GLU A 319 33.19 -6.74 -3.23
CA GLU A 319 32.78 -6.13 -1.96
C GLU A 319 33.31 -4.71 -1.82
N ALA A 320 34.61 -4.48 -2.11
CA ALA A 320 35.20 -3.14 -2.08
C ALA A 320 34.56 -2.18 -3.11
N GLN A 321 34.33 -2.66 -4.34
CA GLN A 321 33.75 -1.88 -5.44
C GLN A 321 32.25 -1.60 -5.31
N THR A 322 31.57 -2.21 -4.33
CA THR A 322 30.13 -2.03 -4.09
C THR A 322 29.84 -1.29 -2.78
N THR A 323 30.86 -0.77 -2.12
CA THR A 323 30.67 0.12 -0.98
C THR A 323 30.12 1.48 -1.41
N GLN A 324 29.34 2.12 -0.53
CA GLN A 324 28.84 3.48 -0.76
C GLN A 324 29.98 4.47 -1.03
N GLN A 325 31.08 4.35 -0.27
CA GLN A 325 32.26 5.21 -0.45
C GLN A 325 32.85 5.04 -1.84
N PHE A 326 33.08 3.80 -2.29
CA PHE A 326 33.60 3.55 -3.63
C PHE A 326 32.70 4.14 -4.71
N MET A 327 31.39 3.90 -4.63
CA MET A 327 30.44 4.42 -5.61
C MET A 327 30.38 5.95 -5.65
N LEU A 328 30.55 6.62 -4.51
CA LEU A 328 30.64 8.08 -4.44
C LEU A 328 31.93 8.61 -5.08
N GLU A 329 33.07 7.98 -4.80
CA GLU A 329 34.36 8.34 -5.38
C GLU A 329 34.38 8.13 -6.90
N HIS A 330 33.52 7.25 -7.42
CA HIS A 330 33.41 6.91 -8.84
C HIS A 330 32.04 7.26 -9.43
N ALA A 331 31.40 8.33 -8.93
CA ALA A 331 30.02 8.68 -9.28
C ALA A 331 29.76 8.88 -10.80
N SER A 332 30.78 9.23 -11.58
CA SER A 332 30.67 9.37 -13.04
C SER A 332 30.28 8.07 -13.76
N TYR A 333 30.50 6.91 -13.15
CA TYR A 333 30.05 5.62 -13.70
C TYR A 333 28.55 5.38 -13.55
N PHE A 334 27.85 6.20 -12.75
CA PHE A 334 26.48 5.93 -12.28
C PHE A 334 25.53 7.14 -12.44
N ASP A 335 25.82 8.07 -13.34
CA ASP A 335 25.03 9.30 -13.52
C ASP A 335 24.15 9.33 -14.80
N ASP A 336 23.98 8.17 -15.44
CA ASP A 336 23.12 7.91 -16.61
C ASP A 336 23.44 8.76 -17.86
N HIS A 337 24.64 9.35 -17.91
CA HIS A 337 25.04 10.26 -18.98
C HIS A 337 24.98 9.63 -20.36
N PHE A 338 25.35 8.36 -20.49
CA PHE A 338 25.34 7.65 -21.76
C PHE A 338 23.92 7.62 -22.35
N VAL A 339 22.93 7.33 -21.50
CA VAL A 339 21.53 7.25 -21.90
C VAL A 339 20.97 8.66 -22.14
N LEU A 340 21.19 9.58 -21.20
CA LEU A 340 20.59 10.91 -21.23
C LEU A 340 21.09 11.77 -22.41
N HIS A 341 22.39 11.71 -22.73
CA HIS A 341 22.96 12.44 -23.86
C HIS A 341 22.30 12.05 -25.19
N LYS A 342 22.00 10.76 -25.36
CA LYS A 342 21.37 10.22 -26.57
C LYS A 342 19.85 10.42 -26.59
N LEU A 343 19.19 10.32 -25.44
CA LEU A 343 17.75 10.55 -25.33
C LEU A 343 17.38 12.04 -25.29
N SER A 344 18.32 12.94 -25.04
CA SER A 344 18.07 14.38 -24.99
C SER A 344 19.24 15.20 -25.58
N PRO A 345 19.52 15.06 -26.89
CA PRO A 345 20.64 15.75 -27.54
C PRO A 345 20.43 17.28 -27.49
N GLY A 346 21.48 18.02 -27.15
CA GLY A 346 21.48 19.48 -27.06
C GLY A 346 21.35 20.05 -25.64
N PHE A 347 21.32 19.19 -24.61
CA PHE A 347 21.55 19.64 -23.24
C PHE A 347 23.05 19.87 -23.02
N GLN A 348 23.42 20.96 -22.33
CA GLN A 348 24.83 21.26 -22.06
C GLN A 348 25.43 20.16 -21.18
N GLU A 349 26.59 19.63 -21.58
CA GLU A 349 27.33 18.68 -20.75
C GLU A 349 27.54 19.30 -19.36
N LEU A 350 27.01 18.62 -18.35
CA LEU A 350 27.28 18.96 -16.96
C LEU A 350 28.59 18.28 -16.54
N PRO A 351 29.29 18.81 -15.53
CA PRO A 351 30.42 18.09 -14.94
C PRO A 351 29.91 16.74 -14.39
N TRP A 352 30.34 15.64 -15.00
CA TRP A 352 30.00 14.27 -14.57
C TRP A 352 30.41 14.03 -13.11
N GLY A 353 29.62 13.26 -12.36
CA GLY A 353 29.83 13.04 -10.92
C GLY A 353 29.43 14.21 -9.99
N SER A 354 28.89 15.32 -10.52
CA SER A 354 28.31 16.41 -9.70
C SER A 354 26.91 16.10 -9.16
N SER A 355 26.32 14.98 -9.59
CA SER A 355 24.94 14.60 -9.29
C SER A 355 24.85 13.75 -8.03
N GLN A 356 23.92 14.11 -7.14
CA GLN A 356 23.75 13.51 -5.82
C GLN A 356 23.02 12.16 -5.85
N HIS A 357 23.39 11.24 -6.76
CA HIS A 357 22.71 9.94 -6.91
C HIS A 357 22.92 9.01 -5.70
N VAL A 358 23.98 9.24 -4.92
CA VAL A 358 24.38 8.41 -3.79
C VAL A 358 24.35 9.23 -2.49
N GLN A 359 23.18 9.65 -2.01
CA GLN A 359 23.04 10.24 -0.67
C GLN A 359 22.66 9.20 0.40
N PRO A 360 23.03 9.41 1.68
CA PRO A 360 22.59 8.55 2.77
C PRO A 360 21.05 8.58 2.93
N ALA A 361 20.42 7.41 2.97
CA ALA A 361 18.97 7.26 3.21
C ALA A 361 18.51 8.01 4.49
N ALA A 362 19.34 7.99 5.55
CA ALA A 362 19.08 8.68 6.81
C ALA A 362 19.05 10.22 6.72
N GLU A 363 19.64 10.82 5.68
CA GLU A 363 19.56 12.26 5.41
C GLU A 363 18.35 12.58 4.53
N MET A 364 17.97 11.68 3.63
CA MET A 364 16.80 11.79 2.76
C MET A 364 15.47 11.83 3.53
N VAL A 365 15.32 11.00 4.57
CA VAL A 365 14.09 10.91 5.40
C VAL A 365 13.87 12.16 6.28
N LYS A 366 14.91 12.97 6.54
CA LYS A 366 14.78 14.19 7.37
C LYS A 366 14.11 15.36 6.66
N VAL A 367 13.81 15.25 5.36
CA VAL A 367 13.29 16.35 4.54
C VAL A 367 11.75 16.36 4.46
N GLY A 368 11.05 15.33 4.97
CA GLY A 368 9.59 15.23 4.87
C GLY A 368 8.82 15.77 6.07
N HIS A 369 7.74 16.52 5.81
CA HIS A 369 6.66 16.74 6.76
C HIS A 369 6.06 15.40 7.22
N ASP A 370 5.58 15.28 8.46
CA ASP A 370 5.02 14.05 9.09
C ASP A 370 3.93 13.33 8.25
N ASP A 371 3.37 14.03 7.26
CA ASP A 371 2.30 13.56 6.39
C ASP A 371 2.77 12.65 5.24
N VAL A 372 4.00 12.80 4.73
CA VAL A 372 4.47 11.97 3.59
C VAL A 372 4.57 10.48 3.98
N PRO A 373 5.17 10.10 5.12
CA PRO A 373 5.16 8.71 5.58
C PRO A 373 3.74 8.15 5.76
N LEU A 374 2.80 8.96 6.28
CA LEU A 374 1.40 8.54 6.43
C LEU A 374 0.73 8.25 5.07
N LEU A 375 1.04 9.03 4.03
CA LEU A 375 0.54 8.78 2.67
C LEU A 375 1.08 7.45 2.11
N VAL A 376 2.37 7.18 2.29
CA VAL A 376 3.01 5.94 1.83
C VAL A 376 2.45 4.73 2.58
N ASN A 377 2.32 4.82 3.90
CA ASN A 377 1.71 3.78 4.73
C ASN A 377 0.24 3.51 4.36
N ALA A 378 -0.52 4.55 4.01
CA ALA A 378 -1.89 4.41 3.53
C ALA A 378 -1.96 3.66 2.20
N ARG A 379 -1.04 3.91 1.27
CA ARG A 379 -0.95 3.14 0.03
C ARG A 379 -0.56 1.69 0.29
N TRP A 380 0.42 1.44 1.17
CA TRP A 380 0.77 0.07 1.56
C TRP A 380 -0.44 -0.68 2.13
N SER A 381 -1.10 -0.09 3.13
CA SER A 381 -2.25 -0.67 3.81
C SER A 381 -3.46 -0.87 2.88
N GLY A 382 -3.65 0.03 1.91
CA GLY A 382 -4.77 0.01 0.98
C GLY A 382 -4.56 -0.87 -0.25
N LEU A 383 -3.32 -1.06 -0.70
CA LEU A 383 -2.99 -1.74 -1.95
C LEU A 383 -2.19 -3.03 -1.73
N VAL A 384 -1.13 -2.99 -0.91
CA VAL A 384 -0.21 -4.12 -0.73
C VAL A 384 -0.77 -5.12 0.26
N THR A 385 -1.14 -4.69 1.47
CA THR A 385 -1.63 -5.58 2.52
C THR A 385 -2.82 -6.44 2.08
N PRO A 386 -3.86 -5.93 1.40
CA PRO A 386 -4.97 -6.77 0.96
C PRO A 386 -4.58 -7.81 -0.09
N ALA A 387 -3.52 -7.53 -0.86
CA ALA A 387 -3.07 -8.37 -1.95
C ALA A 387 -2.05 -9.44 -1.52
N THR A 388 -1.24 -9.15 -0.50
CA THR A 388 -0.11 -10.01 -0.09
C THR A 388 -0.23 -10.53 1.35
N GLY A 389 -1.06 -9.93 2.19
CA GLY A 389 -1.09 -10.18 3.63
C GLY A 389 0.06 -9.55 4.41
N LEU A 390 0.98 -8.82 3.74
CA LEU A 390 2.12 -8.16 4.37
C LEU A 390 1.70 -6.78 4.88
N HIS A 391 1.89 -6.51 6.18
CA HIS A 391 1.43 -5.27 6.81
C HIS A 391 2.44 -4.13 6.70
N SER A 392 3.69 -4.42 6.36
CA SER A 392 4.74 -3.41 6.20
C SER A 392 5.84 -3.87 5.24
N TYR A 393 6.75 -2.95 4.89
CA TYR A 393 7.98 -3.29 4.18
C TYR A 393 8.88 -4.25 4.98
N SER A 394 8.94 -4.10 6.31
CA SER A 394 9.70 -5.04 7.15
C SER A 394 9.16 -6.46 7.05
N ASP A 395 7.85 -6.65 6.92
CA ASP A 395 7.26 -7.97 6.70
C ASP A 395 7.69 -8.55 5.35
N LEU A 396 7.74 -7.73 4.30
CA LEU A 396 8.23 -8.14 2.97
C LEU A 396 9.70 -8.55 3.03
N ARG A 397 10.57 -7.74 3.63
CA ARG A 397 12.01 -8.04 3.79
C ARG A 397 12.21 -9.35 4.57
N ALA A 398 11.52 -9.53 5.68
CA ALA A 398 11.56 -10.78 6.45
C ALA A 398 10.97 -11.99 5.68
N ALA A 399 10.00 -11.77 4.78
CA ALA A 399 9.47 -12.83 3.93
C ALA A 399 10.48 -13.25 2.83
N ILE A 400 11.23 -12.30 2.26
CA ILE A 400 12.32 -12.55 1.30
C ILE A 400 13.41 -13.40 1.96
N GLU A 401 13.84 -13.03 3.17
CA GLU A 401 14.86 -13.77 3.92
C GLU A 401 14.43 -15.22 4.20
N ARG A 402 13.20 -15.43 4.69
CA ARG A 402 12.64 -16.77 4.95
C ARG A 402 12.55 -17.62 3.69
N ARG A 403 12.21 -17.00 2.56
CA ARG A 403 12.16 -17.70 1.26
C ARG A 403 13.53 -18.24 0.87
N GLN A 404 14.59 -17.47 1.11
CA GLN A 404 15.96 -17.87 0.76
C GLN A 404 16.55 -18.89 1.73
N GLY A 405 16.13 -18.88 3.00
CA GLY A 405 16.53 -19.89 4.00
C GLY A 405 15.90 -21.27 3.80
N THR A 406 14.95 -21.41 2.87
CA THR A 406 14.35 -22.70 2.51
C THR A 406 15.07 -23.25 1.27
N PRO A 407 15.66 -24.46 1.30
CA PRO A 407 16.29 -25.05 0.11
C PRO A 407 15.29 -25.08 -1.06
N LEU A 408 15.75 -24.70 -2.26
CA LEU A 408 14.95 -24.53 -3.50
C LEU A 408 14.22 -25.81 -4.01
N GLY A 409 14.04 -26.84 -3.18
CA GLY A 409 13.45 -28.14 -3.54
C GLY A 409 12.18 -28.55 -2.79
N GLU A 410 11.74 -27.83 -1.75
CA GLU A 410 10.51 -28.19 -1.02
C GLU A 410 9.36 -27.22 -1.33
N SER A 411 8.51 -27.64 -2.27
CA SER A 411 7.19 -27.05 -2.49
C SER A 411 6.35 -27.21 -1.22
N ILE A 412 6.25 -26.14 -0.43
CA ILE A 412 5.25 -26.06 0.64
C ILE A 412 3.91 -25.86 -0.05
N ALA A 413 3.06 -26.89 0.03
CA ALA A 413 1.68 -26.85 -0.43
C ALA A 413 0.97 -25.60 0.12
N ALA A 414 0.29 -24.88 -0.77
CA ALA A 414 -0.54 -23.73 -0.42
C ALA A 414 -1.50 -24.09 0.74
N PRO A 415 -1.75 -23.19 1.70
CA PRO A 415 -2.76 -23.43 2.71
C PRO A 415 -4.14 -23.41 2.03
N GLY A 416 -4.63 -24.60 1.70
CA GLY A 416 -5.99 -24.86 1.28
C GLY A 416 -6.94 -24.54 2.42
N GLY A 417 -7.49 -23.33 2.43
CA GLY A 417 -8.59 -22.92 3.30
C GLY A 417 -9.92 -23.47 2.81
N GLY A 418 -10.11 -24.78 2.90
CA GLY A 418 -11.43 -25.40 2.81
C GLY A 418 -12.23 -25.11 4.09
N LEU A 419 -13.41 -24.50 3.93
CA LEU A 419 -14.42 -24.37 4.98
C LEU A 419 -14.84 -25.77 5.49
N PRO A 420 -14.83 -26.04 6.81
CA PRO A 420 -15.58 -27.16 7.35
C PRO A 420 -17.02 -26.72 7.67
N ALA A 421 -17.96 -27.42 7.04
CA ALA A 421 -19.37 -27.39 7.35
C ALA A 421 -19.68 -28.02 8.72
N THR A 422 -20.68 -27.44 9.39
CA THR A 422 -21.65 -28.07 10.31
C THR A 422 -21.10 -28.87 11.51
N ALA A 423 -21.18 -28.27 12.70
CA ALA A 423 -21.34 -29.00 13.95
C ALA A 423 -22.59 -28.49 14.69
N ALA A 424 -23.65 -29.30 14.63
CA ALA A 424 -24.91 -29.10 15.34
C ALA A 424 -24.68 -29.19 16.86
N LEU A 425 -25.08 -28.16 17.61
CA LEU A 425 -25.12 -28.22 19.07
C LEU A 425 -26.49 -28.75 19.53
N ARG A 426 -26.42 -29.90 20.21
CA ARG A 426 -27.51 -30.58 20.91
C ARG A 426 -28.21 -29.67 21.92
N ALA A 427 -29.55 -29.72 21.86
CA ALA A 427 -30.45 -29.27 22.91
C ALA A 427 -30.24 -30.07 24.21
N THR A 428 -30.23 -29.38 25.35
CA THR A 428 -30.54 -29.97 26.65
C THR A 428 -31.74 -29.26 27.24
N ARG A 429 -32.76 -30.06 27.55
CA ARG A 429 -33.98 -29.69 28.28
C ARG A 429 -33.63 -29.39 29.74
N GLY A 430 -34.17 -28.31 30.28
CA GLY A 430 -34.27 -28.03 31.71
C GLY A 430 -35.63 -27.39 32.00
N VAL A 431 -36.40 -28.04 32.87
CA VAL A 431 -37.81 -27.80 33.19
C VAL A 431 -37.97 -26.73 34.28
N GLY A 432 -39.04 -25.93 34.18
CA GLY A 432 -39.86 -25.55 35.34
C GLY A 432 -39.72 -24.12 35.87
N GLY A 433 -40.83 -23.37 35.90
CA GLY A 433 -40.95 -22.16 36.72
C GLY A 433 -41.96 -21.14 36.18
N THR A 434 -43.24 -21.33 36.50
CA THR A 434 -44.33 -20.38 36.26
C THR A 434 -44.16 -19.10 37.08
N GLY A 435 -44.30 -17.94 36.43
CA GLY A 435 -44.37 -16.64 37.11
C GLY A 435 -44.78 -15.54 36.13
N SER A 436 -46.09 -15.33 36.01
CA SER A 436 -46.68 -14.22 35.25
C SER A 436 -46.38 -12.89 35.95
N PHE A 437 -45.59 -12.03 35.32
CA PHE A 437 -45.51 -10.61 35.64
C PHE A 437 -45.47 -9.81 34.33
N SER A 438 -46.48 -8.98 34.12
CA SER A 438 -46.48 -7.92 33.10
C SER A 438 -45.73 -6.71 33.67
N PRO A 439 -44.78 -6.12 32.92
CA PRO A 439 -44.45 -4.73 33.11
C PRO A 439 -44.73 -3.95 31.82
N SER A 440 -45.78 -3.13 31.88
CA SER A 440 -45.81 -1.87 31.14
C SER A 440 -44.61 -1.03 31.54
N SER A 441 -43.64 -0.84 30.65
CA SER A 441 -42.80 0.37 30.56
C SER A 441 -41.62 0.16 29.61
N SER A 442 -41.22 1.25 28.99
CA SER A 442 -40.29 1.47 27.86
C SER A 442 -38.82 1.05 28.07
N TRP A 443 -38.56 0.02 28.88
CA TRP A 443 -37.22 -0.44 29.26
C TRP A 443 -36.50 -1.36 28.24
N PRO A 444 -37.17 -2.18 27.41
CA PRO A 444 -36.46 -3.10 26.50
C PRO A 444 -35.64 -2.38 25.43
N LEU A 445 -36.17 -1.28 24.88
CA LEU A 445 -35.54 -0.48 23.82
C LEU A 445 -34.23 0.18 24.26
N PHE A 446 -34.16 0.64 25.52
CA PHE A 446 -32.98 1.30 26.08
C PHE A 446 -31.81 0.33 26.26
N LEU A 447 -32.08 -0.93 26.63
CA LEU A 447 -31.07 -1.97 26.80
C LEU A 447 -30.54 -2.51 25.46
N SER A 448 -31.38 -2.59 24.43
CA SER A 448 -30.94 -2.98 23.08
C SER A 448 -30.07 -1.92 22.41
N VAL A 449 -30.36 -0.63 22.60
CA VAL A 449 -29.53 0.47 22.06
C VAL A 449 -28.18 0.56 22.79
N LEU A 450 -28.17 0.38 24.12
CA LEU A 450 -26.90 0.24 24.87
C LEU A 450 -26.11 -1.00 24.43
N GLY A 451 -26.78 -2.11 24.13
CA GLY A 451 -26.16 -3.33 23.64
C GLY A 451 -25.43 -3.14 22.31
N VAL A 452 -26.04 -2.43 21.36
CA VAL A 452 -25.42 -2.09 20.06
C VAL A 452 -24.28 -1.09 20.22
N ALA A 453 -24.44 -0.08 21.08
CA ALA A 453 -23.37 0.88 21.38
C ALA A 453 -22.17 0.20 22.08
N CYS A 454 -22.42 -0.72 23.03
CA CYS A 454 -21.37 -1.52 23.68
C CYS A 454 -20.71 -2.50 22.70
N PHE A 455 -21.44 -3.07 21.74
CA PHE A 455 -20.87 -3.91 20.69
C PHE A 455 -19.97 -3.09 19.74
N ALA A 456 -20.41 -1.91 19.31
CA ALA A 456 -19.59 -0.98 18.52
C ALA A 456 -18.34 -0.52 19.30
N PHE A 457 -18.47 -0.28 20.60
CA PHE A 457 -17.35 0.05 21.49
C PHE A 457 -16.36 -1.11 21.63
N ARG A 458 -16.86 -2.35 21.67
CA ARG A 458 -16.06 -3.60 21.75
C ARG A 458 -15.31 -3.90 20.45
N VAL A 459 -15.85 -3.48 19.30
CA VAL A 459 -15.18 -3.55 17.99
C VAL A 459 -14.12 -2.45 17.85
N ALA A 460 -14.33 -1.29 18.47
CA ALA A 460 -13.41 -0.15 18.40
C ALA A 460 -12.24 -0.21 19.41
N PHE A 461 -12.39 -0.89 20.55
CA PHE A 461 -11.36 -0.98 21.59
C PHE A 461 -11.20 -2.42 22.09
N TRP A 462 -10.09 -3.07 21.76
CA TRP A 462 -9.70 -4.33 22.38
C TRP A 462 -9.28 -4.09 23.84
N GLY A 463 -9.84 -4.87 24.79
CA GLY A 463 -9.20 -5.12 26.09
C GLY A 463 -10.01 -4.97 27.39
N LEU A 464 -11.30 -4.60 27.38
CA LEU A 464 -12.07 -4.48 28.64
C LEU A 464 -13.07 -5.64 28.83
N SER A 465 -12.99 -6.29 30.00
CA SER A 465 -13.89 -7.38 30.37
C SER A 465 -15.28 -6.88 30.79
N LEU A 466 -16.32 -7.65 30.49
CA LEU A 466 -17.73 -7.37 30.83
C LEU A 466 -17.96 -7.10 32.33
N ALA A 467 -17.09 -7.64 33.20
CA ALA A 467 -17.13 -7.44 34.64
C ALA A 467 -16.73 -6.02 35.07
N GLN A 468 -15.74 -5.41 34.41
CA GLN A 468 -15.24 -4.07 34.74
C GLN A 468 -16.24 -2.96 34.34
N LEU A 469 -16.93 -3.15 33.21
CA LEU A 469 -17.99 -2.23 32.76
C LEU A 469 -19.26 -2.30 33.63
N ARG A 470 -19.63 -3.50 34.12
CA ARG A 470 -20.75 -3.65 35.06
C ARG A 470 -20.51 -2.90 36.37
N ALA A 471 -19.28 -2.91 36.90
CA ALA A 471 -18.95 -2.21 38.14
C ALA A 471 -19.10 -0.67 38.02
N VAL A 472 -18.67 -0.08 36.91
CA VAL A 472 -18.73 1.38 36.69
C VAL A 472 -20.16 1.87 36.48
N VAL A 473 -20.99 1.10 35.78
CA VAL A 473 -22.39 1.46 35.49
C VAL A 473 -23.27 1.27 36.74
N VAL A 474 -23.10 0.18 37.50
CA VAL A 474 -23.82 -0.02 38.76
C VAL A 474 -23.48 1.07 39.78
N PHE A 475 -22.21 1.50 39.86
CA PHE A 475 -21.78 2.55 40.79
C PHE A 475 -22.41 3.93 40.47
N LYS A 476 -22.52 4.29 39.18
CA LYS A 476 -23.13 5.58 38.77
C LYS A 476 -24.67 5.56 38.87
N CYS A 477 -25.33 4.43 38.59
CA CYS A 477 -26.78 4.32 38.74
C CYS A 477 -27.22 4.33 40.23
N ARG A 478 -26.43 3.74 41.14
CA ARG A 478 -26.71 3.78 42.59
C ARG A 478 -26.62 5.20 43.17
N ARG A 479 -25.67 6.01 42.67
CA ARG A 479 -25.50 7.42 43.10
C ARG A 479 -26.60 8.35 42.57
N ALA A 480 -27.19 8.04 41.42
CA ALA A 480 -28.32 8.79 40.86
C ALA A 480 -29.67 8.45 41.55
N LEU A 481 -29.82 7.23 42.07
CA LEU A 481 -31.06 6.77 42.74
C LEU A 481 -31.14 7.12 44.24
N MET A 482 -30.02 7.34 44.94
CA MET A 482 -30.02 7.73 46.36
C MET A 482 -30.18 9.23 46.61
N GLY A 483 -30.51 10.02 45.58
CA GLY A 483 -30.66 11.48 45.68
C GLY A 483 -32.03 11.98 46.18
N LYS A 484 -33.03 11.12 46.42
CA LYS A 484 -34.36 11.54 46.93
C LYS A 484 -35.04 10.44 47.73
N ARG A 485 -34.87 10.45 49.06
CA ARG A 485 -35.89 10.15 50.09
C ARG A 485 -35.22 10.23 51.47
N GLN A 486 -35.45 11.34 52.16
CA GLN A 486 -35.32 11.41 53.62
C GLN A 486 -36.57 10.77 54.22
N ASP A 487 -36.39 9.89 55.20
CA ASP A 487 -37.42 9.55 56.20
C ASP A 487 -36.77 9.76 57.59
N PRO A 488 -37.25 10.71 58.44
CA PRO A 488 -36.57 11.06 59.68
C PRO A 488 -36.96 10.21 60.91
N SER A 489 -37.71 9.11 60.79
CA SER A 489 -38.23 8.39 61.95
C SER A 489 -37.52 7.07 62.30
N LEU A 490 -36.21 6.99 62.12
CA LEU A 490 -35.36 5.90 62.63
C LEU A 490 -34.03 6.51 63.10
N ILE A 491 -33.96 6.89 64.38
CA ILE A 491 -32.72 7.04 65.15
C ILE A 491 -32.39 5.68 65.77
#